data_AF-A0A7S1USW6-F1
#
_entry.id   AF-A0A7S1USW6-F1
#
_cell.length_a   1.000
_cell.length_b   1.000
_cell.length_c   1.000
_cell.angle_alpha   90.00
_cell.angle_beta   90.00
_cell.angle_gamma   90.00
#
_symmetry.space_group_name_H-M   'P 1'
#
loop_
_entity.id
_entity.type
_entity.pdbx_description
1 polymer ?
#
loop_
_entity_poly.entity_id
_entity_poly.type
_entity_poly.pdbx_seq_one_letter_code
_entity_poly.pdbx_strand_id
1 'polypeptide(L)'
;KDNIVRHGGFETVLNVAKDHTTNVAAIGDACRTLGVLATDDPVVVVPCVEVLLGKMDDHSADASVQKNACNALFEVVDKHKSITDAILKGGGVAKIVRAMGNHKENGKVVEAACQALGYFFEEKPEATSEFVSGGGITLVVRVMEEHKGDADLQ
;
A
#
# COMPACT_ATOMS: atom_id res chain seq x y z
N LYS A 1 -2.36 23.01 22.10
CA LYS A 1 -3.11 23.47 20.91
C LYS A 1 -2.69 22.69 19.66
N ASP A 2 -1.42 22.30 19.54
CA ASP A 2 -0.92 21.45 18.43
C ASP A 2 -1.58 20.07 18.32
N ASN A 3 -1.96 19.44 19.44
CA ASN A 3 -2.62 18.13 19.41
C ASN A 3 -4.07 18.17 18.87
N ILE A 4 -4.80 19.28 19.01
CA ILE A 4 -6.20 19.38 18.55
C ILE A 4 -6.25 19.68 17.05
N VAL A 5 -5.31 20.48 16.53
CA VAL A 5 -5.16 20.71 15.09
C VAL A 5 -4.66 19.44 14.39
N ARG A 6 -3.75 18.67 15.03
CA ARG A 6 -3.30 17.35 14.56
C ARG A 6 -4.44 16.32 14.51
N HIS A 7 -5.25 16.19 15.57
CA HIS A 7 -6.34 15.20 15.61
C HIS A 7 -7.56 15.63 14.78
N GLY A 8 -7.99 16.89 14.83
CA GLY A 8 -9.13 17.38 14.07
C GLY A 8 -8.84 17.52 12.57
N GLY A 9 -7.62 17.92 12.21
CA GLY A 9 -7.15 17.90 10.82
C GLY A 9 -7.04 16.48 10.28
N PHE A 10 -6.52 15.55 11.09
CA PHE A 10 -6.49 14.11 10.79
C PHE A 10 -7.89 13.55 10.54
N GLU A 11 -8.82 13.77 11.47
CA GLU A 11 -10.18 13.23 11.38
C GLU A 11 -10.92 13.81 10.18
N THR A 12 -10.67 15.08 9.85
CA THR A 12 -11.23 15.71 8.64
C THR A 12 -10.66 15.09 7.36
N VAL A 13 -9.34 14.91 7.25
CA VAL A 13 -8.72 14.28 6.07
C VAL A 13 -9.11 12.81 5.94
N LEU A 14 -9.18 12.08 7.06
CA LEU A 14 -9.63 10.70 7.11
C LEU A 14 -11.12 10.57 6.75
N ASN A 15 -11.98 11.48 7.23
CA ASN A 15 -13.40 11.46 6.90
C ASN A 15 -13.64 11.84 5.44
N VAL A 16 -12.91 12.82 4.89
CA VAL A 16 -12.96 13.13 3.45
C VAL A 16 -12.46 11.93 2.62
N ALA A 17 -11.43 11.24 3.10
CA ALA A 17 -10.89 10.04 2.46
C ALA A 17 -11.87 8.86 2.48
N LYS A 18 -12.60 8.69 3.59
CA LYS A 18 -13.66 7.69 3.76
C LYS A 18 -14.87 8.01 2.89
N ASP A 19 -15.31 9.26 2.90
CA ASP A 19 -16.59 9.65 2.32
C ASP A 19 -16.55 9.73 0.79
N HIS A 20 -15.51 10.30 0.14
CA HIS A 20 -15.64 10.60 -1.31
C HIS A 20 -14.37 10.66 -2.19
N THR A 21 -13.15 10.37 -1.73
CA THR A 21 -11.99 10.48 -2.64
C THR A 21 -11.62 9.17 -3.33
N THR A 22 -11.87 9.11 -4.65
CA THR A 22 -11.17 8.21 -5.58
C THR A 22 -9.67 8.54 -5.71
N ASN A 23 -9.25 9.70 -5.20
CA ASN A 23 -7.87 10.17 -5.29
C ASN A 23 -6.99 9.51 -4.21
N VAL A 24 -6.63 8.25 -4.45
CA VAL A 24 -5.70 7.50 -3.59
C VAL A 24 -4.32 8.15 -3.48
N ALA A 25 -3.91 8.96 -4.47
CA ALA A 25 -2.69 9.75 -4.35
C ALA A 25 -2.82 10.83 -3.26
N ALA A 26 -3.97 11.50 -3.15
CA ALA A 26 -4.24 12.42 -2.05
C ALA A 26 -4.27 11.72 -0.69
N ILE A 27 -4.78 10.47 -0.64
CA ILE A 27 -4.72 9.66 0.58
C ILE A 27 -3.26 9.31 0.91
N GLY A 28 -2.46 8.88 -0.07
CA GLY A 28 -1.03 8.61 0.11
C GLY A 28 -0.25 9.85 0.58
N ASP A 29 -0.49 11.00 -0.04
CA ASP A 29 0.13 12.27 0.36
C ASP A 29 -0.33 12.72 1.74
N ALA A 30 -1.58 12.45 2.11
CA ALA A 30 -2.07 12.66 3.47
C ALA A 30 -1.37 11.73 4.45
N CYS A 31 -1.26 10.42 4.17
CA CYS A 31 -0.53 9.46 5.00
C CYS A 31 0.93 9.90 5.19
N ARG A 32 1.56 10.34 4.11
CA ARG A 32 2.94 10.83 4.08
C ARG A 32 3.11 12.11 4.88
N THR A 33 2.20 13.07 4.72
CA THR A 33 2.24 14.36 5.43
C THR A 33 1.96 14.15 6.91
N LEU A 34 0.99 13.31 7.24
CA LEU A 34 0.71 12.86 8.60
C LEU A 34 1.88 12.10 9.17
N GLY A 35 2.60 11.31 8.40
CA GLY A 35 3.82 10.65 8.83
C GLY A 35 4.96 11.61 9.18
N VAL A 36 5.12 12.70 8.42
CA VAL A 36 6.09 13.76 8.71
C VAL A 36 5.67 14.61 9.92
N LEU A 37 4.36 14.81 10.12
CA LEU A 37 3.83 15.66 11.18
C LEU A 37 3.46 14.91 12.46
N ALA A 38 3.11 13.64 12.41
CA ALA A 38 2.83 12.77 13.53
C ALA A 38 4.07 11.89 13.71
N THR A 39 4.88 12.22 14.71
CA THR A 39 6.04 11.47 15.17
C THR A 39 5.68 10.00 15.39
N ASP A 40 5.80 9.15 14.38
CA ASP A 40 5.59 7.70 14.42
C ASP A 40 4.31 7.25 15.16
N ASP A 41 3.29 8.10 15.28
CA ASP A 41 2.15 7.82 16.16
C ASP A 41 1.23 6.79 15.48
N PRO A 42 1.17 5.54 15.98
CA PRO A 42 0.37 4.49 15.34
C PRO A 42 -1.12 4.83 15.34
N VAL A 43 -1.58 5.68 16.26
CA VAL A 43 -2.98 6.13 16.36
C VAL A 43 -3.41 6.88 15.09
N VAL A 44 -2.47 7.54 14.42
CA VAL A 44 -2.73 8.33 13.21
C VAL A 44 -2.44 7.52 11.95
N VAL A 45 -1.34 6.77 11.92
CA VAL A 45 -0.88 6.10 10.70
C VAL A 45 -1.71 4.83 10.41
N VAL A 46 -2.13 4.08 11.44
CA VAL A 46 -2.90 2.83 11.25
C VAL A 46 -4.23 3.05 10.55
N PRO A 47 -5.10 4.00 10.98
CA PRO A 47 -6.37 4.23 10.29
C PRO A 47 -6.20 4.68 8.84
N CYS A 48 -5.10 5.37 8.53
CA CYS A 48 -4.79 5.78 7.17
C CYS A 48 -4.47 4.57 6.27
N VAL A 49 -3.68 3.63 6.78
CA VAL A 49 -3.39 2.35 6.11
C VAL A 49 -4.68 1.57 5.90
N GLU A 50 -5.55 1.47 6.91
CA GLU A 50 -6.84 0.77 6.77
C GLU A 50 -7.71 1.37 5.66
N VAL A 51 -7.76 2.71 5.56
CA VAL A 51 -8.47 3.39 4.47
C VAL A 51 -7.83 3.09 3.11
N LEU A 52 -6.49 3.11 2.99
CA LEU A 52 -5.80 2.74 1.74
C LEU A 52 -6.14 1.32 1.31
N LEU A 53 -6.07 0.36 2.24
CA LEU A 53 -6.39 -1.04 1.98
C LEU A 53 -7.87 -1.22 1.59
N GLY A 54 -8.78 -0.49 2.23
CA GLY A 54 -10.20 -0.46 1.85
C GLY A 54 -10.40 0.08 0.43
N LYS A 55 -9.70 1.15 0.05
CA LYS A 55 -9.78 1.70 -1.32
C LYS A 55 -9.22 0.76 -2.38
N MET A 56 -8.21 -0.05 -2.05
CA MET A 56 -7.76 -1.12 -2.94
C MET A 56 -8.87 -2.14 -3.22
N ASP A 57 -9.69 -2.47 -2.23
CA ASP A 57 -10.83 -3.37 -2.42
C ASP A 57 -11.94 -2.71 -3.25
N ASP A 58 -12.36 -1.51 -2.85
CA ASP A 58 -13.43 -0.73 -3.49
C ASP A 58 -13.14 -0.49 -4.98
N HIS A 59 -11.88 -0.26 -5.32
CA HIS A 59 -11.42 0.09 -6.66
C HIS A 59 -10.47 -0.97 -7.24
N SER A 60 -10.75 -2.24 -6.98
CA SER A 60 -9.91 -3.38 -7.43
C SER A 60 -9.74 -3.47 -8.96
N ALA A 61 -10.64 -2.86 -9.73
CA ALA A 61 -10.59 -2.80 -11.20
C ALA A 61 -9.93 -1.52 -11.77
N ASP A 62 -9.56 -0.53 -10.93
CA ASP A 62 -8.92 0.71 -11.39
C ASP A 62 -7.40 0.61 -11.22
N ALA A 63 -6.69 0.49 -12.34
CA ALA A 63 -5.23 0.35 -12.34
C ALA A 63 -4.51 1.56 -11.71
N SER A 64 -5.04 2.78 -11.88
CA SER A 64 -4.45 3.99 -11.32
C SER A 64 -4.55 3.97 -9.80
N VAL A 65 -5.72 3.58 -9.28
CA VAL A 65 -5.94 3.41 -7.84
C VAL A 65 -5.02 2.34 -7.27
N GLN A 66 -4.95 1.17 -7.90
CA GLN A 66 -4.09 0.07 -7.42
C GLN A 66 -2.61 0.48 -7.38
N LYS A 67 -2.11 1.08 -8.46
CA LYS A 67 -0.73 1.58 -8.53
C LYS A 67 -0.45 2.63 -7.44
N ASN A 68 -1.33 3.63 -7.30
CA ASN A 68 -1.15 4.69 -6.32
C ASN A 68 -1.23 4.15 -4.88
N ALA A 69 -2.09 3.15 -4.62
CA ALA A 69 -2.18 2.49 -3.32
C ALA A 69 -0.89 1.73 -2.98
N CYS A 70 -0.35 0.93 -3.92
CA CYS A 70 0.91 0.23 -3.72
C CYS A 70 2.07 1.20 -3.42
N ASN A 71 2.18 2.29 -4.19
CA ASN A 71 3.19 3.33 -3.94
C ASN A 71 3.01 3.98 -2.56
N ALA A 72 1.78 4.35 -2.20
CA ALA A 72 1.48 4.95 -0.91
C ALA A 72 1.87 4.02 0.25
N LEU A 73 1.57 2.73 0.14
CA LEU A 73 1.94 1.75 1.17
C LEU A 73 3.48 1.60 1.30
N PHE A 74 4.20 1.55 0.17
CA PHE A 74 5.67 1.54 0.16
C PHE A 74 6.21 2.78 0.89
N GLU A 75 5.76 3.98 0.52
CA GLU A 75 6.23 5.24 1.10
C GLU A 75 5.90 5.38 2.59
N VAL A 76 4.75 4.86 3.02
CA VAL A 76 4.34 4.86 4.42
C VAL A 76 5.24 3.94 5.24
N VAL A 77 5.59 2.76 4.73
CA VAL A 77 6.53 1.86 5.41
C VAL A 77 7.95 2.42 5.44
N ASP A 78 8.41 3.03 4.34
CA ASP A 78 9.73 3.66 4.25
C ASP A 78 9.94 4.70 5.35
N LYS A 79 8.88 5.46 5.66
CA LYS A 79 8.90 6.47 6.72
C LYS A 79 8.60 5.91 8.11
N HIS A 80 7.78 4.87 8.21
CA HIS A 80 7.24 4.33 9.46
C HIS A 80 7.29 2.81 9.48
N LYS A 81 8.48 2.24 9.67
CA LYS A 81 8.69 0.77 9.69
C LYS A 81 7.79 0.03 10.69
N SER A 82 7.39 0.71 11.78
CA SER A 82 6.47 0.18 12.79
C SER A 82 5.07 -0.16 12.25
N ILE A 83 4.68 0.42 11.10
CA ILE A 83 3.37 0.22 10.49
C ILE A 83 3.26 -1.07 9.67
N THR A 84 4.38 -1.71 9.35
CA THR A 84 4.40 -2.94 8.55
C THR A 84 3.52 -4.02 9.18
N ASP A 85 3.51 -4.13 10.52
CA ASP A 85 2.65 -5.07 11.24
C ASP A 85 1.16 -4.79 11.03
N ALA A 86 0.76 -3.52 10.94
CA ALA A 86 -0.63 -3.13 10.67
C ALA A 86 -1.03 -3.46 9.23
N ILE A 87 -0.13 -3.23 8.27
CA ILE A 87 -0.35 -3.61 6.86
C ILE A 87 -0.51 -5.12 6.74
N LEU A 88 0.36 -5.90 7.38
CA LEU A 88 0.29 -7.36 7.38
C LEU A 88 -1.02 -7.85 8.01
N LYS A 89 -1.40 -7.34 9.19
CA LYS A 89 -2.67 -7.70 9.86
C LYS A 89 -3.90 -7.28 9.05
N GLY A 90 -3.83 -6.18 8.31
CA GLY A 90 -4.87 -5.73 7.40
C GLY A 90 -4.97 -6.54 6.10
N GLY A 91 -4.15 -7.58 5.93
CA GLY A 91 -4.11 -8.39 4.72
C GLY A 91 -3.49 -7.68 3.52
N GLY A 92 -2.65 -6.67 3.75
CA GLY A 92 -2.06 -5.83 2.71
C GLY A 92 -1.31 -6.62 1.65
N VAL A 93 -0.56 -7.66 2.04
CA VAL A 93 0.13 -8.57 1.11
C VAL A 93 -0.87 -9.21 0.13
N ALA A 94 -1.96 -9.78 0.64
CA ALA A 94 -2.97 -10.41 -0.21
C ALA A 94 -3.64 -9.41 -1.17
N LYS A 95 -3.86 -8.16 -0.73
CA LYS A 95 -4.44 -7.11 -1.57
C LYS A 95 -3.50 -6.65 -2.66
N ILE A 96 -2.21 -6.47 -2.36
CA ILE A 96 -1.19 -6.12 -3.35
C ILE A 96 -1.02 -7.24 -4.39
N VAL A 97 -1.04 -8.49 -3.95
CA VAL A 97 -0.96 -9.67 -4.82
C VAL A 97 -2.20 -9.75 -5.72
N ARG A 98 -3.38 -9.46 -5.19
CA ARG A 98 -4.62 -9.36 -5.98
C ARG A 98 -4.54 -8.22 -7.00
N ALA A 99 -4.01 -7.07 -6.62
CA ALA A 99 -3.80 -5.95 -7.54
C ALA A 99 -2.90 -6.33 -8.70
N MET A 100 -1.79 -7.00 -8.41
CA MET A 100 -0.85 -7.54 -9.40
C MET A 100 -1.52 -8.56 -10.32
N GLY A 101 -2.36 -9.46 -9.79
CA GLY A 101 -3.09 -10.45 -10.60
C GLY A 101 -4.19 -9.83 -11.49
N ASN A 102 -4.92 -8.85 -10.97
CA ASN A 102 -5.98 -8.14 -11.72
C ASN A 102 -5.43 -7.26 -12.84
N HIS A 103 -4.23 -6.71 -12.64
CA HIS A 103 -3.60 -5.74 -13.55
C HIS A 103 -2.27 -6.26 -14.08
N LYS A 104 -2.19 -7.56 -14.32
CA LYS A 104 -0.99 -8.29 -14.78
C LYS A 104 -0.47 -7.93 -16.17
N GLU A 105 -1.15 -7.03 -16.88
CA GLU A 105 -0.70 -6.45 -18.17
C GLU A 105 -0.29 -4.98 -18.00
N ASN A 106 -0.49 -4.40 -16.82
CA ASN A 106 -0.10 -3.03 -16.51
C ASN A 106 1.23 -3.02 -15.76
N GLY A 107 2.32 -2.82 -16.50
CA GLY A 107 3.68 -2.86 -15.95
C GLY A 107 3.88 -1.95 -14.75
N LYS A 108 3.23 -0.77 -14.74
CA LYS A 108 3.32 0.18 -13.62
C LYS A 108 2.67 -0.33 -12.34
N VAL A 109 1.55 -1.05 -12.45
CA VAL A 109 0.89 -1.65 -11.27
C VAL A 109 1.75 -2.78 -10.74
N VAL A 110 2.28 -3.62 -11.63
CA VAL A 110 3.12 -4.76 -11.25
C VAL A 110 4.44 -4.29 -10.61
N GLU A 111 5.08 -3.28 -11.17
CA GLU A 111 6.30 -2.67 -10.61
C GLU A 111 6.02 -2.11 -9.20
N ALA A 112 4.99 -1.28 -9.04
CA ALA A 112 4.60 -0.71 -7.75
C ALA A 112 4.28 -1.79 -6.71
N ALA A 113 3.57 -2.84 -7.12
CA ALA A 113 3.22 -3.97 -6.27
C ALA A 113 4.46 -4.77 -5.85
N CYS A 114 5.38 -5.04 -6.79
CA CYS A 114 6.63 -5.73 -6.50
C CYS A 114 7.50 -4.92 -5.52
N GLN A 115 7.61 -3.61 -5.73
CA GLN A 115 8.38 -2.73 -4.86
C GLN A 115 7.83 -2.75 -3.42
N ALA A 116 6.52 -2.61 -3.25
CA ALA A 116 5.87 -2.67 -1.95
C ALA A 116 6.11 -4.02 -1.25
N LEU A 117 5.92 -5.14 -1.96
CA LEU A 117 6.14 -6.48 -1.41
C LEU A 117 7.60 -6.71 -1.01
N GLY A 118 8.56 -6.33 -1.87
CA GLY A 118 9.99 -6.47 -1.59
C GLY A 118 10.38 -5.75 -0.31
N TYR A 119 9.89 -4.52 -0.13
CA TYR A 119 10.17 -3.73 1.07
C TYR A 119 9.55 -4.34 2.33
N PHE A 120 8.32 -4.86 2.23
CA PHE A 120 7.65 -5.47 3.40
C PHE A 120 8.35 -6.74 3.86
N PHE A 121 8.85 -7.55 2.92
CA PHE A 121 9.58 -8.77 3.23
C PHE A 121 11.00 -8.52 3.74
N GLU A 122 11.63 -7.41 3.34
CA GLU A 122 12.88 -6.96 3.94
C GLU A 122 12.68 -6.51 5.40
N GLU A 123 11.61 -5.74 5.66
CA GLU A 123 11.29 -5.25 7.01
C GLU A 123 10.75 -6.34 7.95
N LYS A 124 10.01 -7.32 7.42
CA LYS A 124 9.42 -8.43 8.17
C LYS A 124 9.69 -9.77 7.48
N PRO A 125 10.93 -10.30 7.59
CA PRO A 125 11.30 -11.57 6.97
C PRO A 125 10.42 -12.75 7.42
N GLU A 126 9.82 -12.69 8.61
CA GLU A 126 8.92 -13.73 9.11
C GLU A 126 7.64 -13.82 8.28
N ALA A 127 7.13 -12.68 7.79
CA ALA A 127 5.95 -12.64 6.90
C ALA A 127 6.22 -13.28 5.54
N THR A 128 7.50 -13.31 5.12
CA THR A 128 7.95 -13.97 3.90
C THR A 128 7.67 -15.46 3.96
N SER A 129 7.86 -16.13 5.10
CA SER A 129 7.65 -17.58 5.21
C SER A 129 6.20 -17.99 4.91
N GLU A 130 5.23 -17.23 5.42
CA GLU A 130 3.80 -17.45 5.16
C GLU A 130 3.45 -17.17 3.70
N PHE A 131 3.98 -16.08 3.14
CA PHE A 131 3.78 -15.74 1.74
C PHE A 131 4.38 -16.78 0.78
N VAL A 132 5.58 -17.27 1.09
CA VAL A 132 6.29 -18.29 0.30
C VAL A 132 5.57 -19.63 0.35
N SER A 133 5.18 -20.07 1.56
CA SER A 133 4.44 -21.32 1.72
C SER A 133 3.04 -21.28 1.06
N GLY A 134 2.43 -20.10 0.98
CA GLY A 134 1.21 -19.85 0.22
C GLY A 134 1.37 -19.81 -1.31
N GLY A 135 2.58 -20.04 -1.85
CA GLY A 135 2.86 -20.00 -3.29
C GLY A 135 2.97 -18.58 -3.87
N GLY A 136 3.13 -17.56 -3.01
CA GLY A 136 3.19 -16.16 -3.40
C GLY A 136 4.32 -15.84 -4.38
N ILE A 137 5.51 -16.45 -4.18
CA ILE A 137 6.64 -16.31 -5.13
C ILE A 137 6.24 -16.80 -6.52
N THR A 138 5.57 -17.96 -6.62
CA THR A 138 5.16 -18.50 -7.92
C THR A 138 4.21 -17.56 -8.64
N LEU A 139 3.33 -16.88 -7.90
CA LEU A 139 2.40 -15.91 -8.49
C LEU A 139 3.13 -14.65 -8.98
N VAL A 140 4.05 -14.10 -8.18
CA VAL A 140 4.87 -12.95 -8.57
C VAL A 140 5.75 -13.29 -9.77
N VAL A 141 6.43 -14.44 -9.77
CA VAL A 141 7.27 -14.89 -10.88
C VAL A 141 6.45 -15.07 -12.16
N ARG A 142 5.26 -15.68 -12.07
CA ARG A 142 4.38 -15.83 -13.25
C ARG A 142 3.98 -14.48 -13.83
N VAL A 143 3.60 -13.53 -12.98
CA VAL A 143 3.25 -12.18 -13.45
C VAL A 143 4.48 -11.50 -14.07
N MET A 144 5.65 -11.61 -13.46
CA MET A 144 6.90 -11.07 -14.02
C MET A 144 7.27 -11.73 -15.37
N GLU A 145 7.04 -13.03 -15.53
CA GLU A 145 7.30 -13.75 -16.79
C GLU A 145 6.35 -13.33 -17.91
N GLU A 146 5.09 -13.07 -17.60
CA GLU A 146 4.13 -12.49 -18.56
C GLU A 146 4.52 -11.05 -18.95
N HIS A 147 5.20 -10.31 -18.07
CA HIS A 147 5.75 -8.97 -18.32
C HIS A 147 7.10 -8.94 -19.06
N LYS A 148 7.83 -10.05 -19.20
CA LYS A 148 9.11 -10.09 -19.96
C LYS A 148 8.96 -9.78 -21.46
N GLY A 149 7.73 -9.67 -21.97
CA GLY A 149 7.43 -9.18 -23.31
C GLY A 149 7.38 -7.65 -23.45
N ASP A 150 7.42 -6.90 -22.35
CA ASP A 150 7.36 -5.44 -22.33
C ASP A 150 8.77 -4.86 -22.17
N ALA A 151 9.30 -4.30 -23.26
CA ALA A 151 10.72 -4.03 -23.47
C ALA A 151 11.30 -2.80 -22.71
N ASP A 152 10.61 -2.26 -21.71
CA ASP A 152 10.99 -0.99 -21.07
C ASP A 152 11.62 -1.12 -19.67
N LEU A 153 11.92 -2.33 -19.18
CA LEU A 153 12.52 -2.56 -17.86
C LEU A 153 13.68 -3.59 -17.88
N GLN A 154 14.61 -3.47 -18.83
CA GLN A 154 15.92 -4.15 -18.81
C GLN A 154 17.07 -3.17 -18.62
#